data_AF-A0A7X4FAG4-F1
#
_entry.id   AF-A0A7X4FAG4-F1
#
_cell.length_a   1.000
_cell.length_b   1.000
_cell.length_c   1.000
_cell.angle_alpha   90.00
_cell.angle_beta   90.00
_cell.angle_gamma   90.00
#
_symmetry.space_group_name_H-M   'P 1'
#
loop_
_entity.id
_entity.type
_entity.pdbx_description
1 polymer ?
#
loop_
_entity_poly.entity_id
_entity_poly.type
_entity_poly.pdbx_seq_one_letter_code
_entity_poly.pdbx_strand_id
1 'polypeptide(L)'
;MLVGNFFFQRRNYRMNATIELTTEQLIDFIQQMPPKEKRAVLVALAERTSVGEEERMKYAESQVRQLCASRGLNWDTMTEEEREDFIDDLVHEDRECS
;
A
#
# COMPACT_ATOMS: atom_id res chain seq x y z
N MET A 1 -67.38 -9.01 9.56
CA MET A 1 -66.64 -9.80 8.55
C MET A 1 -65.43 -8.97 8.16
N LEU A 2 -64.24 -9.46 8.51
CA LEU A 2 -62.93 -8.82 8.33
C LEU A 2 -62.51 -8.89 6.85
N VAL A 3 -62.01 -7.80 6.28
CA VAL A 3 -60.83 -7.89 5.40
C VAL A 3 -60.02 -6.60 5.53
N GLY A 4 -59.05 -6.61 6.43
CA GLY A 4 -58.00 -5.60 6.51
C GLY A 4 -56.93 -5.92 5.46
N ASN A 5 -56.70 -5.02 4.53
CA ASN A 5 -55.68 -5.19 3.50
C ASN A 5 -54.33 -4.69 4.05
N PHE A 6 -53.59 -5.57 4.73
CA PHE A 6 -52.23 -5.31 5.18
C PHE A 6 -51.23 -5.58 4.05
N PHE A 7 -50.97 -4.55 3.24
CA PHE A 7 -49.76 -4.48 2.41
C PHE A 7 -48.59 -4.05 3.31
N PHE A 8 -47.85 -5.02 3.87
CA PHE A 8 -46.62 -4.73 4.61
C PHE A 8 -45.45 -4.56 3.64
N GLN A 9 -45.22 -3.32 3.23
CA GLN A 9 -44.12 -2.93 2.36
C GLN A 9 -42.79 -3.02 3.13
N ARG A 10 -41.93 -3.96 2.74
CA ARG A 10 -40.59 -4.17 3.29
C ARG A 10 -39.73 -2.93 3.00
N ARG A 11 -39.67 -1.98 3.93
CA ARG A 11 -38.76 -0.83 3.84
C ARG A 11 -37.32 -1.34 3.94
N ASN A 12 -36.56 -1.22 2.85
CA ASN A 12 -35.10 -1.27 2.91
C ASN A 12 -34.62 0.02 3.60
N TYR A 13 -34.42 -0.07 4.91
CA TYR A 13 -33.71 0.95 5.66
C TYR A 13 -32.24 0.88 5.23
N ARG A 14 -31.74 1.89 4.51
CA ARG A 14 -30.30 2.16 4.48
C ARG A 14 -29.94 2.67 5.87
N MET A 15 -29.52 1.75 6.74
CA MET A 15 -28.86 2.11 7.98
C MET A 15 -27.51 2.71 7.59
N ASN A 16 -27.42 4.04 7.62
CA ASN A 16 -26.14 4.73 7.56
C ASN A 16 -25.51 4.59 8.95
N ALA A 17 -25.02 3.39 9.26
CA ALA A 17 -24.28 3.14 10.49
C ALA A 17 -22.92 3.81 10.35
N THR A 18 -22.71 4.91 11.06
CA THR A 18 -21.39 5.51 11.21
C THR A 18 -20.60 4.61 12.15
N ILE A 19 -19.73 3.78 11.57
CA ILE A 19 -18.81 2.93 12.34
C ILE A 19 -17.59 3.79 12.62
N GLU A 20 -17.36 4.13 13.88
CA GLU A 20 -16.08 4.69 14.31
C GLU A 20 -15.09 3.53 14.45
N LEU A 21 -14.16 3.44 13.50
CA LEU A 21 -13.06 2.49 13.56
C LEU A 21 -11.84 3.20 14.15
N THR A 22 -11.22 2.57 15.14
CA THR A 22 -9.89 2.95 15.59
C THR A 22 -8.85 2.61 14.52
N THR A 23 -7.71 3.30 14.55
CA THR A 23 -6.59 3.02 13.64
C THR A 23 -6.11 1.57 13.77
N GLU A 24 -6.08 1.02 15.00
CA GLU A 24 -5.69 -0.36 15.27
C GLU A 24 -6.63 -1.37 14.61
N GLN A 25 -7.95 -1.18 14.75
CA GLN A 25 -8.94 -2.02 14.09
C GLN A 25 -8.81 -1.96 12.56
N LEU A 26 -8.53 -0.78 12.01
CA LEU A 26 -8.31 -0.62 10.57
C LEU A 26 -7.07 -1.39 10.11
N ILE A 27 -5.97 -1.35 10.88
CA ILE A 27 -4.75 -2.11 10.59
C ILE A 27 -5.03 -3.61 10.62
N ASP A 28 -5.75 -4.10 11.63
CA ASP A 28 -6.11 -5.52 11.74
C ASP A 28 -6.94 -5.99 10.54
N PHE A 29 -7.88 -5.16 10.07
CA PHE A 29 -8.65 -5.47 8.86
C PHE A 29 -7.76 -5.54 7.62
N ILE A 30 -6.83 -4.59 7.45
CA ILE A 30 -5.89 -4.60 6.32
C ILE A 30 -4.99 -5.84 6.37
N GLN A 31 -4.55 -6.26 7.57
CA GLN A 31 -3.70 -7.44 7.73
C GLN A 31 -4.39 -8.75 7.32
N GLN A 32 -5.73 -8.82 7.32
CA GLN A 32 -6.48 -9.99 6.89
C GLN A 32 -6.70 -10.07 5.37
N MET A 33 -6.41 -9.00 4.62
CA MET A 33 -6.61 -8.96 3.18
C MET A 33 -5.61 -9.85 2.40
N PRO A 34 -5.92 -10.30 1.18
CA PRO A 34 -4.95 -10.92 0.28
C PRO A 34 -3.78 -9.97 -0.06
N PRO A 35 -2.56 -10.47 -0.33
CA PRO A 35 -1.38 -9.62 -0.59
C PRO A 35 -1.58 -8.57 -1.70
N LYS A 36 -2.29 -8.93 -2.77
CA LYS A 36 -2.61 -8.03 -3.89
C LYS A 36 -3.46 -6.83 -3.45
N GLU A 37 -4.42 -7.06 -2.55
CA GLU A 37 -5.33 -6.03 -2.05
C GLU A 37 -4.64 -5.13 -1.02
N LYS A 38 -3.81 -5.70 -0.14
CA LYS A 38 -2.95 -4.91 0.75
C LYS A 38 -2.07 -3.93 -0.02
N ARG A 39 -1.46 -4.39 -1.13
CA ARG A 39 -0.65 -3.54 -2.00
C ARG A 39 -1.47 -2.41 -2.61
N ALA A 40 -2.71 -2.68 -3.03
CA ALA A 40 -3.61 -1.65 -3.55
C ALA A 40 -3.95 -0.58 -2.51
N VAL A 41 -4.24 -0.99 -1.26
CA VAL A 41 -4.48 -0.08 -0.14
C VAL A 41 -3.25 0.79 0.14
N LEU A 42 -2.07 0.17 0.20
CA LEU A 42 -0.80 0.89 0.42
C LEU A 42 -0.54 1.95 -0.66
N VAL A 43 -0.71 1.60 -1.94
CA VAL A 43 -0.53 2.54 -3.06
C VAL A 43 -1.53 3.70 -2.95
N ALA A 44 -2.80 3.42 -2.68
CA ALA A 44 -3.82 4.45 -2.55
C ALA A 44 -3.59 5.41 -1.37
N LEU A 45 -3.01 4.91 -0.26
CA LEU A 45 -2.62 5.75 0.88
C LEU A 45 -1.40 6.62 0.54
N ALA A 46 -0.41 6.06 -0.17
CA ALA A 46 0.79 6.77 -0.58
C ALA A 46 0.49 7.89 -1.61
N GLU A 47 -0.42 7.65 -2.55
CA GLU A 47 -0.82 8.64 -3.57
C GLU A 47 -1.57 9.85 -3.00
N ARG A 48 -2.27 9.68 -1.87
CA ARG A 48 -3.10 10.73 -1.25
C ARG A 48 -2.32 11.69 -0.37
N THR A 49 -1.05 11.42 -0.12
CA THR A 49 -0.21 12.22 0.77
C THR A 49 0.89 12.85 -0.08
N SER A 50 0.90 14.19 -0.24
CA SER A 50 2.05 14.88 -0.85
C SER A 50 3.34 14.66 -0.06
N VAL A 51 3.23 14.40 1.25
CA VAL A 51 4.32 13.91 2.13
C VAL A 51 4.77 12.49 1.75
N GLY A 52 3.89 11.72 1.09
CA GLY A 52 4.17 10.37 0.63
C GLY A 52 5.25 10.30 -0.45
N GLU A 53 5.52 11.37 -1.20
CA GLU A 53 6.61 11.39 -2.18
C GLU A 53 7.99 11.39 -1.51
N GLU A 54 8.21 12.26 -0.53
CA GLU A 54 9.45 12.26 0.27
C GLU A 54 9.59 10.98 1.09
N GLU A 55 8.51 10.50 1.71
CA GLU A 55 8.55 9.24 2.47
C GLU A 55 8.78 8.03 1.57
N ARG A 56 8.21 8.01 0.35
CA ARG A 56 8.51 7.00 -0.66
C ARG A 56 9.97 7.05 -1.11
N MET A 57 10.52 8.25 -1.28
CA MET A 57 11.92 8.41 -1.67
C MET A 57 12.84 7.88 -0.56
N LYS A 58 12.58 8.24 0.70
CA LYS A 58 13.31 7.72 1.87
C LYS A 58 13.17 6.20 2.02
N TYR A 59 11.98 5.66 1.80
CA TYR A 59 11.75 4.22 1.84
C TYR A 59 12.52 3.52 0.70
N ALA A 60 12.40 4.00 -0.54
CA ALA A 60 13.12 3.45 -1.69
C ALA A 60 14.63 3.48 -1.46
N GLU A 61 15.16 4.60 -0.99
CA GLU A 61 16.57 4.74 -0.63
C GLU A 61 16.98 3.75 0.49
N SER A 62 16.13 3.55 1.50
CA SER A 62 16.41 2.57 2.56
C SER A 62 16.49 1.13 2.03
N GLN A 63 15.65 0.77 1.05
CA GLN A 63 15.68 -0.54 0.41
C GLN A 63 16.95 -0.72 -0.43
N VAL A 64 17.35 0.30 -1.18
CA VAL A 64 18.59 0.31 -1.96
C VAL A 64 19.81 0.18 -1.04
N ARG A 65 19.86 0.95 0.06
CA ARG A 65 20.92 0.84 1.09
C ARG A 65 21.05 -0.58 1.63
N GLN A 66 19.92 -1.23 1.95
CA GLN A 66 19.90 -2.62 2.42
C GLN A 66 20.43 -3.59 1.36
N LEU A 67 20.08 -3.38 0.09
CA LEU A 67 20.54 -4.21 -1.02
C LEU A 67 22.03 -4.01 -1.33
N CYS A 68 22.54 -2.78 -1.27
CA CYS A 68 23.98 -2.52 -1.36
C CYS A 68 24.72 -3.26 -0.26
N ALA A 69 24.25 -3.15 0.99
CA ALA A 69 24.86 -3.81 2.13
C ALA A 69 24.87 -5.34 1.99
N SER A 70 23.79 -5.94 1.44
CA SER A 70 23.74 -7.39 1.19
C SER A 70 24.71 -7.84 0.09
N ARG A 71 25.09 -6.94 -0.82
CA ARG A 71 26.11 -7.15 -1.86
C ARG A 71 27.53 -6.75 -1.42
N GLY A 72 27.72 -6.37 -0.15
CA GLY A 72 29.02 -5.94 0.39
C GLY A 72 29.44 -4.52 -0.02
N LEU A 73 28.52 -3.74 -0.59
CA LEU A 73 28.72 -2.34 -0.98
C LEU A 73 28.18 -1.40 0.11
N ASN A 74 28.69 -0.17 0.14
CA ASN A 74 28.23 0.86 1.07
C ASN A 74 27.73 2.09 0.30
N TRP A 75 26.40 2.22 0.24
CA TRP A 75 25.68 3.31 -0.43
C TRP A 75 26.14 4.72 -0.01
N ASP A 76 26.44 4.91 1.28
CA ASP A 76 26.81 6.23 1.82
C ASP A 76 28.23 6.65 1.40
N THR A 77 29.08 5.70 1.00
CA THR A 77 30.45 5.97 0.54
C THR A 77 30.62 5.95 -0.98
N MET A 78 29.63 5.43 -1.70
CA MET A 78 29.61 5.42 -3.16
C MET A 78 29.47 6.85 -3.71
N THR A 79 30.18 7.10 -4.80
CA THR A 79 30.00 8.28 -5.65
C THR A 79 28.65 8.24 -6.37
N GLU A 80 28.22 9.37 -6.92
CA GLU A 80 26.94 9.42 -7.64
C GLU A 80 26.94 8.50 -8.88
N GLU A 81 28.06 8.45 -9.62
CA GLU A 81 28.24 7.57 -10.78
C GLU A 81 28.09 6.09 -10.38
N GLU A 82 28.74 5.65 -9.30
CA GLU A 82 28.61 4.28 -8.81
C GLU A 82 27.19 3.94 -8.32
N ARG A 83 26.45 4.93 -7.80
CA ARG A 83 25.04 4.74 -7.41
C ARG A 83 24.14 4.63 -8.64
N GLU A 84 24.37 5.46 -9.65
CA GLU A 84 23.64 5.39 -10.92
C GLU A 84 23.85 4.04 -11.59
N ASP A 85 25.10 3.58 -11.70
CA ASP A 85 25.44 2.27 -12.25
C ASP A 85 24.77 1.12 -11.47
N PHE A 86 24.78 1.18 -10.13
CA PHE A 86 24.12 0.18 -9.30
C PHE A 86 22.60 0.13 -9.50
N ILE A 87 21.96 1.30 -9.63
CA ILE A 87 20.52 1.38 -9.90
C ILE A 87 20.20 0.90 -11.32
N ASP A 88 21.05 1.21 -12.29
CA ASP A 88 20.90 0.74 -13.66
C ASP A 88 20.98 -0.78 -13.71
N ASP A 89 21.99 -1.39 -13.10
CA ASP A 89 22.11 -2.85 -12.96
C ASP A 89 20.86 -3.44 -12.31
N LEU A 90 20.41 -2.87 -11.18
CA LEU A 90 19.22 -3.35 -10.44
C LEU A 90 17.93 -3.31 -11.29
N VAL A 91 17.73 -2.26 -12.09
CA VAL A 91 16.54 -2.12 -12.94
C VAL A 91 16.60 -3.08 -14.15
N HIS A 92 17.80 -3.43 -14.60
CA HIS A 92 18.02 -4.31 -15.75
C HIS A 92 18.16 -5.80 -15.36
N GLU A 93 18.43 -6.12 -14.09
CA GLU A 93 18.49 -7.50 -13.59
C GLU A 93 17.20 -8.30 -13.82
N ASP A 94 16.02 -7.69 -13.69
CA ASP A 94 14.72 -8.34 -13.94
C ASP A 94 14.35 -8.38 -15.44
N ARG A 95 15.15 -7.77 -16.32
CA ARG A 95 14.92 -7.73 -17.78
C ARG A 95 15.70 -8.80 -18.54
N GLU A 96 16.72 -9.40 -17.95
CA GLU A 96 17.45 -10.52 -18.55
C GLU A 96 16.87 -11.88 -18.11
N CYS A 97 15.74 -12.27 -18.74
CA CYS A 97 15.47 -13.60 -19.31
C CYS A 97 13.97 -13.78 -19.60
N SER A 98 13.57 -13.49 -20.83
CA SER A 98 12.55 -14.28 -21.55
C SER A 98 13.08 -14.62 -22.94
#